data_AF-A0A7G9TBA9-F1
#
_entry.id   AF-A0A7G9TBA9-F1
#
_cell.length_a   1.000
_cell.length_b   1.000
_cell.length_c   1.000
_cell.angle_alpha   90.00
_cell.angle_beta   90.00
_cell.angle_gamma   90.00
#
_symmetry.space_group_name_H-M   'P 1'
#
loop_
_entity.id
_entity.type
_entity.pdbx_description
1 polymer ?
#
loop_
_entity_poly.entity_id
_entity_poly.type
_entity_poly.pdbx_seq_one_letter_code
_entity_poly.pdbx_strand_id
1 'polypeptide(L)'
;MGSASRFLSSGIWSILVVVGAVLWVHDHAAAQVRSASRHEAQDRADERGAIQDRIAALYDPTEMARAMELGTGTLRGTMAVRDKQGVGGLLPRLLRGKSVATADREWVFLLPMTPHVTAWFEAHSADDVRWGEREIGGLNPEVWQYAGRVRTDSQGNFQFDGLMPGRYLVLAHFPVEYTARRTYATGEYSVEYSYSPMFGSGSGAIKPITRTERYQSQMYVWISEVVDVKPGVPTIFTPPVRDLI
;
A
#
# COMPACT_ATOMS: atom_id res chain seq x y z
N MET A 1 -42.84 87.11 -35.19
CA MET A 1 -41.56 86.98 -35.95
C MET A 1 -40.78 85.84 -35.33
N GLY A 2 -40.38 84.74 -35.94
CA GLY A 2 -40.48 84.20 -37.29
C GLY A 2 -39.60 82.93 -37.30
N SER A 3 -40.19 81.80 -37.71
CA SER A 3 -39.61 80.62 -38.37
C SER A 3 -38.15 80.14 -38.09
N ALA A 4 -38.08 78.91 -37.56
CA ALA A 4 -37.40 77.70 -38.08
C ALA A 4 -35.86 77.54 -38.19
N SER A 5 -35.45 76.33 -37.74
CA SER A 5 -34.41 75.42 -38.29
C SER A 5 -32.93 75.75 -38.00
N ARG A 6 -31.97 74.83 -37.80
CA ARG A 6 -31.88 73.36 -37.68
C ARG A 6 -30.40 73.03 -37.29
N PHE A 7 -30.19 71.87 -36.65
CA PHE A 7 -28.96 71.04 -36.58
C PHE A 7 -27.66 71.59 -35.93
N LEU A 8 -27.20 70.94 -34.85
CA LEU A 8 -25.86 70.30 -34.76
C LEU A 8 -25.62 69.54 -33.43
N SER A 9 -25.12 68.31 -33.59
CA SER A 9 -24.20 67.54 -32.71
C SER A 9 -24.63 66.97 -31.36
N SER A 10 -23.98 65.84 -31.05
CA SER A 10 -24.07 64.97 -29.87
C SER A 10 -25.35 64.12 -29.83
N GLY A 11 -25.32 62.80 -29.87
CA GLY A 11 -24.25 61.82 -29.76
C GLY A 11 -24.87 60.61 -29.05
N ILE A 12 -24.39 59.40 -29.41
CA ILE A 12 -24.35 58.21 -28.53
C ILE A 12 -25.71 57.42 -28.43
N TRP A 13 -25.89 56.12 -28.72
CA TRP A 13 -25.08 54.93 -29.01
C TRP A 13 -25.75 54.04 -30.09
N SER A 14 -24.91 53.29 -30.79
CA SER A 14 -25.16 52.41 -31.94
C SER A 14 -26.01 51.16 -31.68
N ILE A 15 -26.67 50.70 -32.74
CA ILE A 15 -27.19 49.34 -32.93
C ILE A 15 -26.17 48.53 -33.76
N LEU A 16 -26.10 47.22 -33.46
CA LEU A 16 -25.61 46.08 -34.27
C LEU A 16 -24.13 45.61 -34.17
N VAL A 17 -24.00 44.47 -33.46
CA VAL A 17 -23.32 43.20 -33.81
C VAL A 17 -21.79 43.21 -34.03
N VAL A 18 -21.10 42.58 -33.08
CA VAL A 18 -19.99 41.65 -33.37
C VAL A 18 -20.35 40.29 -32.77
N VAL A 19 -20.43 39.30 -33.66
CA VAL A 19 -20.66 37.88 -33.40
C VAL A 19 -19.43 37.26 -32.74
N GLY A 20 -19.65 36.45 -31.70
CA GLY A 20 -18.85 35.27 -31.35
C GLY A 20 -17.47 35.51 -30.72
N ALA A 21 -17.37 35.46 -29.39
CA ALA A 21 -16.13 35.09 -28.69
C ALA A 21 -16.33 34.92 -27.16
N VAL A 22 -17.36 34.22 -26.67
CA VAL A 22 -17.46 33.92 -25.23
C VAL A 22 -18.01 32.51 -24.99
N LEU A 23 -17.33 31.50 -25.56
CA LEU A 23 -17.54 30.09 -25.19
C LEU A 23 -16.32 29.22 -25.55
N TRP A 24 -15.12 29.81 -25.60
CA TRP A 24 -13.93 29.18 -26.19
C TRP A 24 -12.67 29.34 -25.34
N VAL A 25 -12.80 29.40 -24.01
CA VAL A 25 -11.61 29.47 -23.10
C VAL A 25 -11.64 28.37 -22.03
N HIS A 26 -12.81 27.86 -21.64
CA HIS A 26 -12.88 26.77 -20.66
C HIS A 26 -12.60 25.37 -21.23
N ASP A 27 -12.77 25.15 -22.54
CA ASP A 27 -12.64 23.81 -23.13
C ASP A 27 -11.19 23.47 -23.53
N HIS A 28 -10.37 24.47 -23.89
CA HIS A 28 -8.97 24.24 -24.27
C HIS A 28 -8.03 23.99 -23.10
N ALA A 29 -8.24 24.67 -21.97
CA ALA A 29 -7.47 24.38 -20.77
C ALA A 29 -7.77 22.96 -20.26
N ALA A 30 -9.04 22.54 -20.26
CA ALA A 30 -9.43 21.19 -19.87
C ALA A 30 -8.92 20.12 -20.85
N ALA A 31 -8.96 20.38 -22.16
CA ALA A 31 -8.43 19.46 -23.16
C ALA A 31 -6.89 19.34 -23.11
N GLN A 32 -6.17 20.45 -22.92
CA GLN A 32 -4.70 20.48 -22.79
C GLN A 32 -4.23 19.79 -21.50
N VAL A 33 -4.92 20.00 -20.38
CA VAL A 33 -4.62 19.30 -19.12
C VAL A 33 -4.88 17.80 -19.27
N ARG A 34 -5.96 17.39 -19.96
CA ARG A 34 -6.28 15.97 -20.23
C ARG A 34 -5.34 15.30 -21.24
N SER A 35 -4.75 16.05 -22.16
CA SER A 35 -3.72 15.53 -23.08
C SER A 35 -2.37 15.44 -22.39
N ALA A 36 -1.98 16.47 -21.63
CA ALA A 36 -0.74 16.46 -20.84
C ALA A 36 -0.75 15.31 -19.82
N SER A 37 -1.85 15.12 -19.08
CA SER A 37 -1.99 14.00 -18.15
C SER A 37 -1.96 12.62 -18.84
N ARG A 38 -2.40 12.54 -20.10
CA ARG A 38 -2.34 11.30 -20.89
C ARG A 38 -0.92 11.02 -21.39
N HIS A 39 -0.20 12.04 -21.85
CA HIS A 39 1.22 11.91 -22.20
C HIS A 39 2.06 11.51 -20.98
N GLU A 40 1.90 12.19 -19.84
CA GLU A 40 2.60 11.82 -18.60
C GLU A 40 2.23 10.43 -18.06
N ALA A 41 1.01 9.96 -18.31
CA ALA A 41 0.62 8.60 -17.95
C ALA A 41 1.25 7.57 -18.90
N GLN A 42 1.33 7.88 -20.19
CA GLN A 42 1.96 7.04 -21.20
C GLN A 42 3.47 6.96 -20.97
N ASP A 43 4.14 8.08 -20.76
CA ASP A 43 5.58 8.15 -20.50
C ASP A 43 5.94 7.30 -19.27
N ARG A 44 5.16 7.39 -18.19
CA ARG A 44 5.33 6.54 -17.00
C ARG A 44 5.08 5.05 -17.28
N ALA A 45 4.15 4.73 -18.17
CA ALA A 45 3.88 3.33 -18.55
C ALA A 45 5.03 2.76 -19.39
N ASP A 46 5.57 3.56 -20.30
CA ASP A 46 6.70 3.20 -21.15
C ASP A 46 7.99 3.04 -20.31
N GLU A 47 8.23 3.94 -19.35
CA GLU A 47 9.32 3.83 -18.37
C GLU A 47 9.20 2.55 -17.53
N ARG A 48 7.99 2.24 -17.03
CA ARG A 48 7.74 0.99 -16.29
C ARG A 48 7.97 -0.24 -17.17
N GLY A 49 7.55 -0.22 -18.43
CA GLY A 49 7.80 -1.28 -19.41
C GLY A 49 9.28 -1.49 -19.64
N ALA A 50 10.04 -0.41 -19.86
CA ALA A 50 11.49 -0.48 -20.06
C ALA A 50 12.24 -1.03 -18.83
N ILE A 51 11.80 -0.66 -17.62
CA ILE A 51 12.34 -1.22 -16.38
C ILE A 51 12.07 -2.74 -16.30
N GLN A 52 10.84 -3.15 -16.64
CA GLN A 52 10.44 -4.55 -16.60
C GLN A 52 11.23 -5.40 -17.61
N ASP A 53 11.41 -4.91 -18.84
CA ASP A 53 12.19 -5.57 -19.88
C ASP A 53 13.66 -5.72 -19.47
N ARG A 54 14.23 -4.67 -18.85
CA ARG A 54 15.60 -4.71 -18.32
C ARG A 54 15.75 -5.75 -17.20
N ILE A 55 14.79 -5.84 -16.28
CA ILE A 55 14.80 -6.85 -15.21
C ILE A 55 14.70 -8.24 -15.81
N ALA A 56 13.77 -8.46 -16.75
CA ALA A 56 13.58 -9.76 -17.40
C ALA A 56 14.85 -10.22 -18.15
N ALA A 57 15.56 -9.31 -18.81
CA ALA A 57 16.81 -9.60 -19.52
C ALA A 57 17.97 -10.07 -18.61
N LEU A 58 17.89 -9.82 -17.30
CA LEU A 58 18.90 -10.26 -16.33
C LEU A 58 18.68 -11.71 -15.84
N TYR A 59 17.58 -12.35 -16.22
CA TYR A 59 17.30 -13.72 -15.78
C TYR A 59 18.27 -14.72 -16.42
N ASP A 60 19.04 -15.41 -15.58
CA ASP A 60 19.92 -16.51 -15.97
C ASP A 60 19.64 -17.76 -15.10
N PRO A 61 19.07 -18.85 -15.67
CA PRO A 61 18.79 -20.07 -14.91
C PRO A 61 20.05 -20.76 -14.41
N THR A 62 21.19 -20.59 -15.08
CA THR A 62 22.47 -21.21 -14.67
C THR A 62 22.98 -20.59 -13.38
N GLU A 63 22.86 -19.26 -13.27
CA GLU A 63 23.24 -18.54 -12.06
C GLU A 63 22.31 -18.88 -10.89
N MET A 64 21.00 -18.94 -11.14
CA MET A 64 20.03 -19.36 -10.13
C MET A 64 20.30 -20.78 -9.63
N ALA A 65 20.56 -21.72 -10.53
CA ALA A 65 20.92 -23.09 -10.20
C ALA A 65 22.22 -23.17 -9.38
N ARG A 66 23.24 -22.40 -9.77
CA ARG A 66 24.50 -22.33 -9.03
C ARG A 66 24.32 -21.80 -7.61
N ALA A 67 23.46 -20.81 -7.41
CA ALA A 67 23.18 -20.27 -6.09
C ALA A 67 22.40 -21.25 -5.18
N MET A 68 21.78 -22.28 -5.76
CA MET A 68 21.09 -23.38 -5.08
C MET A 68 21.97 -24.62 -4.85
N GLU A 69 23.23 -24.61 -5.29
CA GLU A 69 24.17 -25.68 -4.97
C GLU A 69 24.34 -25.82 -3.45
N LEU A 70 24.75 -27.02 -3.01
CA LEU A 70 25.00 -27.27 -1.59
C LEU A 70 26.21 -26.48 -1.11
N GLY A 71 25.97 -25.57 -0.17
CA GLY A 71 27.01 -24.81 0.52
C GLY A 71 27.16 -25.19 1.99
N THR A 72 27.86 -24.33 2.73
CA THR A 72 28.16 -24.49 4.16
C THR A 72 27.46 -23.44 5.04
N GLY A 73 26.60 -22.62 4.44
CA GLY A 73 25.83 -21.59 5.10
C GLY A 73 24.56 -22.13 5.76
N THR A 74 24.18 -21.52 6.87
CA THR A 74 22.92 -21.76 7.56
C THR A 74 22.27 -20.42 7.87
N LEU A 75 20.95 -20.35 7.71
CA LEU A 75 20.11 -19.23 8.11
C LEU A 75 19.05 -19.74 9.07
N ARG A 76 18.92 -19.13 10.26
CA ARG A 76 17.86 -19.47 11.21
C ARG A 76 17.35 -18.25 11.93
N GLY A 77 16.14 -18.30 12.45
CA GLY A 77 15.61 -17.23 13.27
C GLY A 77 14.12 -17.37 13.52
N THR A 78 13.50 -16.27 13.93
CA THR A 78 12.06 -16.20 14.17
C THR A 78 11.44 -15.30 13.12
N MET A 79 10.47 -15.84 12.37
CA MET A 79 9.66 -15.11 11.43
C MET A 79 8.54 -14.39 12.19
N ALA A 80 8.73 -13.09 12.38
CA ALA A 80 7.78 -12.23 13.08
C ALA A 80 7.98 -10.78 12.67
N VAL A 81 6.98 -9.94 12.94
CA VAL A 81 7.11 -8.47 12.85
C VAL A 81 6.89 -7.86 14.22
N ARG A 82 7.67 -6.82 14.53
CA ARG A 82 7.49 -6.01 15.73
C ARG A 82 6.96 -4.63 15.34
N ASP A 83 6.02 -4.15 16.14
CA ASP A 83 5.48 -2.80 16.00
C ASP A 83 6.51 -1.74 16.44
N LYS A 84 6.74 -0.73 15.59
CA LYS A 84 7.64 0.38 15.86
C LYS A 84 7.15 1.28 17.01
N GLN A 85 5.84 1.45 17.21
CA GLN A 85 5.32 2.38 18.22
C GLN A 85 5.24 1.80 19.64
N GLY A 86 5.68 0.56 19.88
CA GLY A 86 5.66 -0.03 21.22
C GLY A 86 4.23 -0.05 21.81
N VAL A 87 4.04 0.43 23.04
CA VAL A 87 2.72 0.48 23.69
C VAL A 87 1.85 1.55 23.04
N GLY A 88 0.88 1.13 22.23
CA GLY A 88 -0.07 2.01 21.54
C GLY A 88 -0.10 1.87 20.02
N GLY A 89 0.85 1.15 19.44
CA GLY A 89 0.87 0.78 18.02
C GLY A 89 -0.28 -0.16 17.60
N LEU A 90 -0.39 -0.45 16.30
CA LEU A 90 -1.46 -1.27 15.75
C LEU A 90 -1.50 -2.67 16.40
N LEU A 91 -0.36 -3.34 16.57
CA LEU A 91 -0.34 -4.71 17.12
C LEU A 91 -0.86 -4.78 18.56
N PRO A 92 -0.40 -3.96 19.52
CA PRO A 92 -0.97 -3.96 20.88
C PRO A 92 -2.49 -3.73 20.92
N ARG A 93 -3.02 -2.88 20.02
CA ARG A 93 -4.45 -2.57 19.95
C ARG A 93 -5.28 -3.77 19.50
N LEU A 94 -4.72 -4.60 18.62
CA LEU A 94 -5.42 -5.73 18.01
C LEU A 94 -5.13 -7.07 18.71
N LEU A 95 -3.91 -7.28 19.19
CA LEU A 95 -3.40 -8.53 19.75
C LEU A 95 -3.36 -8.53 21.29
N ARG A 96 -4.31 -7.83 21.93
CA ARG A 96 -4.47 -7.80 23.39
C ARG A 96 -3.18 -7.41 24.13
N GLY A 97 -2.50 -6.37 23.64
CA GLY A 97 -1.26 -5.87 24.23
C GLY A 97 0.03 -6.52 23.73
N LYS A 98 -0.02 -7.52 22.85
CA LYS A 98 1.18 -8.07 22.21
C LYS A 98 1.73 -7.08 21.17
N SER A 99 3.04 -6.82 21.21
CA SER A 99 3.74 -5.95 20.27
C SER A 99 4.45 -6.72 19.13
N VAL A 100 4.26 -8.04 19.06
CA VAL A 100 4.90 -8.94 18.10
C VAL A 100 3.84 -9.84 17.49
N ALA A 101 3.84 -9.93 16.17
CA ALA A 101 3.06 -10.90 15.42
C ALA A 101 3.99 -11.94 14.80
N THR A 102 3.81 -13.20 15.17
CA THR A 102 4.63 -14.34 14.74
C THR A 102 3.93 -15.13 13.65
N ALA A 103 4.68 -15.65 12.70
CA ALA A 103 4.16 -16.51 11.64
C ALA A 103 4.00 -17.95 12.16
N ASP A 104 2.79 -18.36 12.57
CA ASP A 104 2.53 -19.70 13.12
C ASP A 104 2.29 -20.73 12.01
N ARG A 105 3.23 -21.66 11.81
CA ARG A 105 3.12 -22.72 10.77
C ARG A 105 2.88 -22.15 9.38
N GLU A 106 3.66 -21.15 9.02
CA GLU A 106 3.57 -20.43 7.76
C GLU A 106 4.81 -20.64 6.91
N TRP A 107 4.68 -20.39 5.60
CA TRP A 107 5.79 -20.56 4.68
C TRP A 107 6.76 -19.38 4.75
N VAL A 108 8.05 -19.71 4.73
CA VAL A 108 9.16 -18.79 4.52
C VAL A 108 9.86 -19.21 3.25
N PHE A 109 10.05 -18.26 2.34
CA PHE A 109 10.77 -18.45 1.10
C PHE A 109 12.12 -17.75 1.16
N LEU A 110 13.07 -18.34 0.45
CA LEU A 110 14.42 -17.83 0.33
C LEU A 110 14.83 -17.82 -1.14
N LEU A 111 15.17 -16.64 -1.65
CA LEU A 111 15.65 -16.46 -3.01
C LEU A 111 17.11 -15.99 -3.00
N PRO A 112 17.99 -16.55 -3.82
CA PRO A 112 19.33 -16.01 -3.98
C PRO A 112 19.27 -14.63 -4.66
N MET A 113 20.03 -13.65 -4.16
CA MET A 113 20.09 -12.31 -4.75
C MET A 113 20.99 -12.30 -5.99
N THR A 114 20.57 -12.97 -7.06
CA THR A 114 21.17 -12.84 -8.39
C THR A 114 20.94 -11.42 -8.96
N PRO A 115 21.61 -11.01 -10.05
CA PRO A 115 21.35 -9.74 -10.72
C PRO A 115 19.87 -9.53 -11.06
N HIS A 116 19.17 -10.58 -11.49
CA HIS A 116 17.73 -10.53 -11.75
C HIS A 116 16.91 -10.19 -10.49
N VAL A 117 17.09 -10.96 -9.41
CA VAL A 117 16.34 -10.76 -8.15
C VAL A 117 16.72 -9.42 -7.51
N THR A 118 17.98 -9.02 -7.60
CA THR A 118 18.47 -7.73 -7.09
C THR A 118 17.83 -6.57 -7.85
N ALA A 119 17.87 -6.58 -9.18
CA ALA A 119 17.25 -5.53 -9.99
C ALA A 119 15.73 -5.46 -9.78
N TRP A 120 15.08 -6.62 -9.63
CA TRP A 120 13.67 -6.68 -9.27
C TRP A 120 13.40 -6.05 -7.89
N PHE A 121 14.16 -6.43 -6.86
CA PHE A 121 14.01 -5.94 -5.49
C PHE A 121 14.35 -4.45 -5.36
N GLU A 122 15.25 -3.91 -6.17
CA GLU A 122 15.57 -2.47 -6.18
C GLU A 122 14.52 -1.64 -6.93
N ALA A 123 13.90 -2.21 -7.95
CA ALA A 123 12.84 -1.55 -8.71
C ALA A 123 11.49 -1.53 -7.97
N HIS A 124 11.29 -2.44 -7.02
CA HIS A 124 10.09 -2.51 -6.20
C HIS A 124 10.43 -2.07 -4.78
N SER A 125 9.75 -1.06 -4.24
CA SER A 125 9.96 -0.72 -2.84
C SER A 125 9.53 -1.89 -1.94
N ALA A 126 10.13 -2.04 -0.75
CA ALA A 126 9.67 -3.02 0.24
C ALA A 126 8.18 -2.83 0.61
N ASP A 127 7.61 -1.66 0.33
CA ASP A 127 6.19 -1.31 0.50
C ASP A 127 5.28 -1.75 -0.66
N ASP A 128 5.83 -2.01 -1.86
CA ASP A 128 5.11 -2.47 -3.05
C ASP A 128 4.93 -4.00 -3.10
N VAL A 129 5.70 -4.76 -2.30
CA VAL A 129 5.61 -6.22 -2.19
C VAL A 129 4.46 -6.64 -1.26
N ARG A 130 3.26 -6.11 -1.49
CA ARG A 130 2.01 -6.43 -0.76
C ARG A 130 1.14 -7.48 -1.48
N TRP A 131 1.71 -8.15 -2.47
CA TRP A 131 1.00 -9.08 -3.36
C TRP A 131 1.45 -10.52 -3.07
N GLY A 132 0.47 -11.41 -2.89
CA GLY A 132 0.66 -12.80 -2.50
C GLY A 132 1.59 -13.57 -3.41
N GLU A 133 2.00 -14.76 -2.98
CA GLU A 133 2.82 -15.72 -3.75
C GLU A 133 2.43 -15.86 -5.23
N ARG A 134 1.18 -15.55 -5.61
CA ARG A 134 0.74 -15.57 -7.00
C ARG A 134 1.33 -14.47 -7.89
N GLU A 135 1.67 -13.31 -7.35
CA GLU A 135 2.02 -12.15 -8.18
C GLU A 135 3.02 -11.24 -7.44
N ILE A 136 4.24 -11.74 -7.18
CA ILE A 136 5.40 -10.85 -7.15
C ILE A 136 5.54 -10.28 -8.57
N GLY A 137 4.73 -9.26 -8.87
CA GLY A 137 4.63 -8.66 -10.18
C GLY A 137 6.02 -8.27 -10.68
N GLY A 138 6.34 -8.69 -11.90
CA GLY A 138 7.61 -8.35 -12.54
C GLY A 138 8.81 -9.23 -12.22
N LEU A 139 8.71 -10.20 -11.31
CA LEU A 139 9.74 -11.25 -11.16
C LEU A 139 9.46 -12.39 -12.15
N ASN A 140 10.50 -12.95 -12.78
CA ASN A 140 10.30 -14.10 -13.67
C ASN A 140 9.69 -15.27 -12.88
N PRO A 141 8.53 -15.85 -13.29
CA PRO A 141 7.89 -16.95 -12.57
C PRO A 141 8.78 -18.18 -12.39
N GLU A 142 9.73 -18.41 -13.29
CA GLU A 142 10.66 -19.53 -13.21
C GLU A 142 11.63 -19.41 -12.02
N VAL A 143 11.80 -18.23 -11.44
CA VAL A 143 12.62 -18.03 -10.24
C VAL A 143 12.14 -18.89 -9.07
N TRP A 144 10.83 -19.14 -8.97
CA TRP A 144 10.24 -19.90 -7.87
C TRP A 144 10.68 -21.37 -7.83
N GLN A 145 11.13 -21.94 -8.94
CA GLN A 145 11.69 -23.31 -8.94
C GLN A 145 13.03 -23.38 -8.18
N TYR A 146 13.70 -22.25 -8.02
CA TYR A 146 14.95 -22.08 -7.27
C TYR A 146 14.72 -21.44 -5.90
N ALA A 147 13.47 -21.36 -5.43
CA ALA A 147 13.17 -20.85 -4.10
C ALA A 147 13.35 -21.95 -3.06
N GLY A 148 14.20 -21.69 -2.06
CA GLY A 148 14.16 -22.45 -0.82
C GLY A 148 12.82 -22.20 -0.12
N ARG A 149 12.18 -23.24 0.42
CA ARG A 149 11.00 -23.10 1.28
C ARG A 149 11.11 -23.92 2.54
N VAL A 150 10.69 -23.33 3.65
CA VAL A 150 10.51 -24.02 4.93
C VAL A 150 9.24 -23.52 5.59
N ARG A 151 8.69 -24.34 6.49
CA ARG A 151 7.51 -23.97 7.27
C ARG A 151 7.95 -23.64 8.69
N THR A 152 7.48 -22.52 9.23
CA THR A 152 7.77 -22.15 10.62
C THR A 152 7.12 -23.13 11.61
N ASP A 153 7.61 -23.16 12.84
CA ASP A 153 6.89 -23.79 13.94
C ASP A 153 5.80 -22.84 14.52
N SER A 154 5.15 -23.26 15.61
CA SER A 154 4.12 -22.44 16.28
C SER A 154 4.63 -21.18 16.96
N GLN A 155 5.94 -21.02 17.08
CA GLN A 155 6.60 -19.84 17.63
C GLN A 155 7.20 -18.96 16.53
N GLY A 156 7.06 -19.35 15.26
CA GLY A 156 7.65 -18.66 14.12
C GLY A 156 9.10 -19.05 13.84
N ASN A 157 9.67 -20.06 14.51
CA ASN A 157 11.06 -20.43 14.26
C ASN A 157 11.20 -21.15 12.92
N PHE A 158 12.29 -20.86 12.20
CA PHE A 158 12.64 -21.51 10.93
C PHE A 158 14.15 -21.67 10.80
N GLN A 159 14.57 -22.60 9.93
CA GLN A 159 15.97 -22.84 9.60
C GLN A 159 16.12 -23.33 8.15
N PHE A 160 17.09 -22.78 7.44
CA PHE A 160 17.62 -23.25 6.17
C PHE A 160 19.07 -23.68 6.35
N ASP A 161 19.43 -24.85 5.83
CA ASP A 161 20.77 -25.41 5.87
C ASP A 161 21.30 -25.67 4.46
N GLY A 162 22.62 -25.82 4.34
CA GLY A 162 23.27 -26.15 3.08
C GLY A 162 23.24 -25.01 2.06
N LEU A 163 23.11 -23.77 2.52
CA LEU A 163 23.08 -22.60 1.64
C LEU A 163 24.50 -22.27 1.14
N MET A 164 24.63 -21.89 -0.13
CA MET A 164 25.83 -21.21 -0.59
C MET A 164 26.03 -19.90 0.19
N PRO A 165 27.26 -19.53 0.57
CA PRO A 165 27.51 -18.20 1.11
C PRO A 165 27.16 -17.13 0.08
N GLY A 166 26.44 -16.10 0.50
CA GLY A 166 25.93 -15.07 -0.40
C GLY A 166 24.77 -14.29 0.19
N ARG A 167 24.22 -13.35 -0.58
CA ARG A 167 23.03 -12.61 -0.15
C ARG A 167 21.77 -13.32 -0.60
N TYR A 168 20.77 -13.33 0.27
CA TYR A 168 19.47 -13.93 0.01
C TYR A 168 18.36 -12.96 0.38
N LEU A 169 17.26 -13.03 -0.36
CA LEU A 169 16.01 -12.38 -0.04
C LEU A 169 15.11 -13.36 0.72
N VAL A 170 14.75 -13.00 1.94
CA VAL A 170 13.81 -13.72 2.80
C VAL A 170 12.42 -13.14 2.59
N LEU A 171 11.46 -13.98 2.22
CA LEU A 171 10.08 -13.61 1.98
C LEU A 171 9.15 -14.40 2.90
N ALA A 172 8.18 -13.72 3.51
CA ALA A 172 7.08 -14.37 4.20
C ALA A 172 5.81 -13.53 4.08
N HIS A 173 4.69 -14.23 3.91
CA HIS A 173 3.36 -13.65 3.90
C HIS A 173 2.46 -14.50 4.79
N PHE A 174 1.93 -13.91 5.87
CA PHE A 174 1.17 -14.67 6.84
C PHE A 174 -0.01 -13.88 7.43
N PRO A 175 -1.11 -14.58 7.74
CA PRO A 175 -2.23 -13.99 8.45
C PRO A 175 -1.88 -13.78 9.93
N VAL A 176 -2.43 -12.70 10.48
CA VAL A 176 -2.39 -12.38 11.90
C VAL A 176 -3.82 -12.17 12.35
N GLU A 177 -4.33 -13.12 13.14
CA GLU A 177 -5.69 -13.10 13.65
C GLU A 177 -5.85 -12.10 14.79
N TYR A 178 -6.97 -11.37 14.77
CA TYR A 178 -7.34 -10.43 15.83
C TYR A 178 -8.85 -10.34 16.01
N THR A 179 -9.27 -9.92 17.22
CA THR A 179 -10.69 -9.69 17.50
C THR A 179 -11.05 -8.23 17.20
N ALA A 180 -11.78 -8.01 16.11
CA ALA A 180 -12.27 -6.70 15.69
C ALA A 180 -13.56 -6.30 16.41
N ARG A 181 -13.88 -5.01 16.39
CA ARG A 181 -15.15 -4.45 16.87
C ARG A 181 -15.78 -3.62 15.77
N ARG A 182 -17.05 -3.88 15.46
CA ARG A 182 -17.86 -3.05 14.57
C ARG A 182 -18.99 -2.42 15.38
N THR A 183 -19.10 -1.10 15.32
CA THR A 183 -20.22 -0.35 15.90
C THR A 183 -21.05 0.21 14.77
N TYR A 184 -22.36 -0.02 14.82
CA TYR A 184 -23.30 0.52 13.85
C TYR A 184 -24.53 1.08 14.56
N ALA A 185 -25.14 2.12 13.96
CA ALA A 185 -26.37 2.71 14.46
C ALA A 185 -27.54 1.74 14.18
N THR A 186 -28.35 1.50 15.19
CA THR A 186 -29.53 0.62 15.12
C THR A 186 -30.84 1.37 15.34
N GLY A 187 -30.76 2.67 15.59
CA GLY A 187 -31.92 3.53 15.82
C GLY A 187 -31.48 4.83 16.48
N GLU A 188 -32.47 5.62 16.89
CA GLU A 188 -32.26 6.91 17.56
C GLU A 188 -33.31 7.07 18.67
N TYR A 189 -32.99 7.87 19.68
CA TYR A 189 -33.97 8.33 20.66
C TYR A 189 -33.82 9.85 20.89
N SER A 190 -34.93 10.52 21.18
CA SER A 190 -34.95 11.94 21.57
C SER A 190 -34.99 12.06 23.09
N VAL A 191 -34.22 13.00 23.63
CA VAL A 191 -34.31 13.37 25.06
C VAL A 191 -34.98 14.73 25.17
N GLU A 192 -36.26 14.76 25.48
CA GLU A 192 -37.00 16.00 25.73
C GLU A 192 -36.85 16.42 27.20
N TYR A 193 -36.49 17.68 27.43
CA TYR A 193 -36.45 18.25 28.78
C TYR A 193 -37.71 19.09 29.00
N SER A 194 -38.58 18.66 29.92
CA SER A 194 -39.68 19.51 30.38
C SER A 194 -39.23 20.35 31.58
N TYR A 195 -39.30 21.67 31.43
CA TYR A 195 -39.28 22.58 32.57
C TYR A 195 -40.72 22.96 32.93
N SER A 196 -40.93 23.28 34.21
CA SER A 196 -42.21 23.68 34.81
C SER A 196 -42.99 24.66 33.89
N PRO A 197 -44.34 24.61 33.83
CA PRO A 197 -45.17 25.34 32.87
C PRO A 197 -44.94 26.87 32.77
N MET A 198 -44.17 27.47 33.68
CA MET A 198 -43.73 28.87 33.60
C MET A 198 -42.55 29.15 32.64
N PHE A 199 -41.72 28.15 32.28
CA PHE A 199 -40.43 28.39 31.63
C PHE A 199 -40.26 27.77 30.23
N GLY A 200 -41.30 27.14 29.67
CA GLY A 200 -41.31 26.57 28.31
C GLY A 200 -40.60 25.22 28.16
N SER A 201 -40.84 24.53 27.03
CA SER A 201 -40.15 23.29 26.66
C SER A 201 -38.89 23.58 25.83
N GLY A 202 -37.82 22.85 26.09
CA GLY A 202 -36.58 22.92 25.31
C GLY A 202 -36.47 21.77 24.32
N SER A 203 -36.06 22.04 23.07
CA SER A 203 -35.83 20.99 22.06
C SER A 203 -34.73 20.02 22.48
N GLY A 204 -35.07 18.73 22.45
CA GLY A 204 -34.17 17.63 22.80
C GLY A 204 -33.12 17.31 21.75
N ALA A 205 -31.98 16.77 22.19
CA ALA A 205 -30.97 16.23 21.29
C ALA A 205 -31.35 14.81 20.84
N ILE A 206 -31.27 14.54 19.53
CA ILE A 206 -31.39 13.18 18.98
C ILE A 206 -30.06 12.46 19.25
N LYS A 207 -30.13 11.28 19.87
CA LYS A 207 -28.97 10.44 20.19
C LYS A 207 -29.07 9.10 19.46
N PRO A 208 -27.98 8.64 18.82
CA PRO A 208 -27.98 7.34 18.17
C PRO A 208 -27.97 6.22 19.20
N ILE A 209 -28.78 5.20 18.96
CA ILE A 209 -28.67 3.89 19.60
C ILE A 209 -27.67 3.10 18.76
N THR A 210 -26.62 2.61 19.40
CA THR A 210 -25.58 1.84 18.74
C THR A 210 -25.56 0.42 19.23
N ARG A 211 -25.24 -0.51 18.33
CA ARG A 211 -24.91 -1.89 18.65
C ARG A 211 -23.45 -2.14 18.28
N THR A 212 -22.73 -2.77 19.20
CA THR A 212 -21.34 -3.17 18.99
C THR A 212 -21.24 -4.69 18.92
N GLU A 213 -20.64 -5.18 17.85
CA GLU A 213 -20.37 -6.60 17.65
C GLU A 213 -18.87 -6.87 17.67
N ARG A 214 -18.49 -8.02 18.23
CA ARG A 214 -17.13 -8.55 18.19
C ARG A 214 -17.10 -9.70 17.20
N TYR A 215 -16.12 -9.68 16.31
CA TYR A 215 -15.90 -10.74 15.33
C TYR A 215 -14.41 -11.01 15.16
N GLN A 216 -14.06 -12.22 14.74
CA GLN A 216 -12.68 -12.53 14.38
C GLN A 216 -12.39 -11.98 12.99
N SER A 217 -11.22 -11.38 12.85
CA SER A 217 -10.70 -10.86 11.60
C SER A 217 -9.23 -11.22 11.50
N GLN A 218 -8.64 -11.02 10.34
CA GLN A 218 -7.22 -11.22 10.11
C GLN A 218 -6.66 -10.06 9.31
N MET A 219 -5.41 -9.71 9.58
CA MET A 219 -4.61 -8.89 8.69
C MET A 219 -3.52 -9.76 8.08
N TYR A 220 -2.91 -9.29 6.99
CA TYR A 220 -1.76 -9.97 6.41
C TYR A 220 -0.50 -9.15 6.63
N VAL A 221 0.55 -9.82 7.06
CA VAL A 221 1.89 -9.26 7.24
C VAL A 221 2.79 -9.75 6.12
N TRP A 222 3.59 -8.84 5.58
CA TRP A 222 4.58 -9.08 4.54
C TRP A 222 5.96 -8.80 5.09
N ILE A 223 6.88 -9.74 4.89
CA ILE A 223 8.29 -9.60 5.25
C ILE A 223 9.10 -9.84 3.98
N SER A 224 9.99 -8.89 3.69
CA SER A 224 10.88 -8.87 2.53
C SER A 224 12.21 -8.28 2.98
N GLU A 225 13.14 -9.14 3.36
CA GLU A 225 14.40 -8.74 4.01
C GLU A 225 15.59 -9.39 3.33
N VAL A 226 16.65 -8.61 3.12
CA VAL A 226 17.91 -9.14 2.57
C VAL A 226 18.82 -9.56 3.71
N VAL A 227 19.39 -10.76 3.61
CA VAL A 227 20.33 -11.32 4.58
C VAL A 227 21.61 -11.78 3.90
N ASP A 228 22.75 -11.56 4.56
CA ASP A 228 24.05 -12.04 4.12
C ASP A 228 24.40 -13.35 4.84
N VAL A 229 24.31 -14.47 4.12
CA VAL A 229 24.66 -15.80 4.64
C VAL A 229 26.16 -16.00 4.57
N LYS A 230 26.77 -16.25 5.73
CA LYS A 230 28.22 -16.45 5.89
C LYS A 230 28.61 -17.94 5.84
N PRO A 231 29.82 -18.27 5.36
CA PRO A 231 30.31 -19.65 5.37
C PRO A 231 30.54 -20.14 6.81
N GLY A 232 30.01 -21.32 7.16
CA GLY A 232 30.30 -22.02 8.42
C GLY A 232 29.82 -21.34 9.71
N VAL A 233 29.18 -20.17 9.63
CA VAL A 233 28.63 -19.43 10.77
C VAL A 233 27.12 -19.27 10.58
N PRO A 234 26.29 -19.73 11.53
CA PRO A 234 24.85 -19.55 11.44
C PRO A 234 24.47 -18.07 11.37
N THR A 235 23.78 -17.69 10.30
CA THR A 235 23.22 -16.36 10.13
C THR A 235 21.89 -16.29 10.88
N ILE A 236 21.73 -15.27 11.72
CA ILE A 236 20.54 -15.10 12.56
C ILE A 236 19.61 -14.08 11.95
N PHE A 237 18.43 -14.53 11.51
CA PHE A 237 17.35 -13.66 11.09
C PHE A 237 16.68 -13.03 12.31
N THR A 238 16.60 -11.70 12.33
CA THR A 238 15.93 -10.95 13.39
C THR A 238 14.62 -10.37 12.86
N PRO A 239 13.50 -10.54 13.59
CA PRO A 239 12.22 -9.91 13.25
C PRO A 239 12.38 -8.41 12.94
N PRO A 240 11.94 -7.91 11.77
CA PRO A 240 11.97 -6.49 11.48
C PRO A 240 11.02 -5.70 12.40
N VAL A 241 11.40 -4.45 12.66
CA VAL A 241 10.56 -3.46 13.33
C VAL A 241 9.90 -2.59 12.25
N ARG A 242 8.58 -2.65 12.12
CA ARG A 242 7.83 -1.94 11.08
C ARG A 242 6.81 -0.97 11.67
N ASP A 243 6.57 0.11 10.95
CA ASP A 243 5.42 0.98 11.21
C ASP A 243 4.19 0.30 10.60
N LEU A 244 3.25 -0.08 11.46
CA LEU A 244 2.02 -0.78 11.05
C LEU A 244 0.79 0.14 11.15
N ILE A 245 0.97 1.47 11.27
CA ILE A 245 -0.13 2.45 11.36
C ILE A 245 -0.82 2.67 10.01
#